data_AF-A0A060BTG2-F1
#
_entry.id   AF-A0A060BTG2-F1
#
_cell.length_a   1.000
_cell.length_b   1.000
_cell.length_c   1.000
_cell.angle_alpha   90.00
_cell.angle_beta   90.00
_cell.angle_gamma   90.00
#
_symmetry.space_group_name_H-M   'P 1'
#
loop_
_entity.id
_entity.type
_entity.pdbx_description
1 polymer ?
#
loop_
_entity_poly.entity_id
_entity_poly.type
_entity_poly.pdbx_seq_one_letter_code
_entity_poly.pdbx_strand_id
1 'polypeptide(L)' 'MQKIAVEQSRMHIPLLLGYDVIHGYNTIFPVPLALASSWNPAVPEAVQTQAAREARANGIHWAFTPMVDIARDARWGRI' A
#
# COMPACT_ATOMS: atom_id res chain seq x y z
N MET A 1 19.23 -5.27 -5.57
CA MET A 1 19.05 -3.84 -5.20
C MET A 1 19.58 -3.58 -3.79
N GLN A 2 18.93 -4.06 -2.72
CA GLN A 2 19.36 -3.74 -1.35
C GLN A 2 20.78 -4.18 -1.01
N LYS A 3 21.19 -5.37 -1.48
CA LYS A 3 22.57 -5.86 -1.33
C LYS A 3 23.62 -4.88 -1.89
N ILE A 4 23.34 -4.27 -3.04
CA ILE A 4 24.24 -3.27 -3.66
C ILE A 4 24.33 -2.02 -2.80
N ALA A 5 23.19 -1.50 -2.33
CA ALA A 5 23.16 -0.29 -1.49
C ALA A 5 23.95 -0.48 -0.19
N VAL A 6 23.79 -1.63 0.47
CA VAL A 6 24.42 -1.91 1.76
C VAL A 6 25.87 -2.37 1.63
N GLU A 7 26.24 -3.14 0.59
CA GLU A 7 27.60 -3.72 0.49
C GLU A 7 28.54 -2.94 -0.42
N GLN A 8 28.03 -2.10 -1.34
CA GLN A 8 28.84 -1.49 -2.40
C GLN A 8 28.80 0.04 -2.41
N SER A 9 27.87 0.69 -1.69
CA SER A 9 27.85 2.15 -1.60
C SER A 9 28.80 2.66 -0.50
N ARG A 10 29.46 3.80 -0.71
CA ARG A 10 30.42 4.40 0.24
C ARG A 10 29.90 4.49 1.68
N MET A 11 28.59 4.76 1.85
CA MET A 11 27.97 5.01 3.15
C MET A 11 27.07 3.85 3.62
N HIS A 12 26.89 2.81 2.82
CA HIS A 12 26.09 1.62 3.16
C HIS A 12 24.64 1.92 3.59
N ILE A 13 24.07 3.04 3.12
CA ILE A 13 22.72 3.48 3.52
C ILE A 13 21.68 2.58 2.83
N PRO A 14 20.75 1.94 3.57
CA PRO A 14 19.72 1.08 2.98
C PRO A 14 18.66 1.90 2.23
N LEU A 15 18.05 1.27 1.23
CA LEU A 15 16.96 1.86 0.46
C LEU A 15 15.61 1.56 1.12
N LEU A 16 14.70 2.54 1.04
CA LEU A 16 13.27 2.30 1.22
C LEU A 16 12.69 1.78 -0.09
N LEU A 17 12.00 0.64 -0.03
CA LEU A 17 11.31 0.04 -1.16
C LEU A 17 9.81 0.32 -1.03
N GLY A 18 9.33 1.21 -1.89
CA GLY A 18 7.95 1.69 -1.94
C GLY A 18 7.14 1.03 -3.05
N TYR A 19 5.85 0.81 -2.83
CA TYR A 19 4.92 0.30 -3.85
C TYR A 19 3.48 0.78 -3.60
N ASP A 20 2.68 0.87 -4.66
CA ASP A 20 1.24 1.16 -4.59
C ASP A 20 0.46 -0.08 -4.12
N VAL A 21 0.45 -0.31 -2.81
CA VAL A 21 -0.35 -1.36 -2.16
C VAL A 21 -1.70 -0.77 -1.73
N ILE A 22 -2.62 -0.59 -2.68
CA ILE A 22 -3.83 0.21 -2.47
C ILE A 22 -4.96 -0.60 -1.82
N HIS A 23 -5.34 -1.73 -2.42
CA HIS A 23 -6.45 -2.57 -1.96
C HIS A 23 -6.08 -4.06 -1.98
N GLY A 24 -4.82 -4.36 -1.64
CA GLY A 24 -4.25 -5.70 -1.73
C GLY A 24 -2.84 -5.68 -2.30
N TYR A 25 -2.14 -6.82 -2.19
CA TYR A 25 -0.84 -7.04 -2.83
C TYR A 25 -0.95 -8.19 -3.85
N ASN A 26 -1.01 -9.44 -3.39
CA ASN A 26 -1.34 -10.59 -4.23
C ASN A 26 -2.82 -10.95 -4.10
N THR A 27 -3.33 -10.96 -2.87
CA THR A 27 -4.76 -11.06 -2.60
C THR A 27 -5.39 -9.70 -2.85
N ILE A 28 -6.29 -9.62 -3.82
CA ILE A 28 -6.95 -8.37 -4.24
C ILE A 28 -8.32 -8.27 -3.58
N PHE A 29 -8.55 -7.16 -2.88
CA PHE A 29 -9.81 -6.82 -2.20
C PHE A 29 -10.59 -5.76 -3.01
N PRO A 30 -11.84 -5.44 -2.64
CA PRO A 30 -12.57 -4.33 -3.26
C PRO A 30 -11.79 -3.01 -3.20
N VAL A 31 -11.98 -2.15 -4.19
CA VAL A 31 -11.36 -0.81 -4.25
C VAL A 31 -11.73 0.04 -3.01
N PRO A 32 -10.92 1.06 -2.64
CA PRO A 32 -11.15 1.85 -1.43
C PRO A 32 -12.57 2.42 -1.29
N LEU A 33 -13.20 2.86 -2.39
CA LEU A 33 -14.59 3.33 -2.42
C LEU A 33 -15.59 2.26 -1.95
N ALA A 34 -15.41 1.03 -2.41
CA ALA A 34 -16.24 -0.11 -2.03
C ALA A 34 -15.98 -0.53 -0.57
N LEU A 35 -14.72 -0.49 -0.11
CA LEU A 35 -14.40 -0.75 1.30
C LEU A 35 -15.02 0.29 2.24
N ALA A 36 -14.97 1.57 1.88
CA ALA A 36 -15.60 2.65 2.64
C ALA A 36 -17.13 2.46 2.73
N SER A 37 -17.74 1.91 1.68
CA SER A 37 -19.18 1.60 1.64
C SER A 37 -19.61 0.52 2.65
N SER A 38 -18.67 -0.19 3.29
CA SER A 38 -18.99 -1.11 4.39
C SER A 38 -19.40 -0.41 5.69
N TRP A 39 -19.02 0.87 5.88
CA TRP A 39 -19.20 1.63 7.13
C TRP A 39 -18.67 0.92 8.39
N ASN A 40 -17.77 -0.05 8.23
CA ASN A 40 -17.18 -0.82 9.32
C ASN A 40 -15.65 -0.67 9.28
N PRO A 41 -15.05 0.11 10.20
CA PRO A 41 -13.60 0.33 10.23
C PRO A 41 -12.75 -0.94 10.37
N ALA A 42 -13.31 -2.02 10.95
CA ALA A 42 -12.60 -3.29 11.08
C ALA A 42 -12.36 -3.98 9.71
N VAL A 43 -13.17 -3.67 8.70
CA VAL A 43 -13.03 -4.23 7.34
C VAL A 43 -11.77 -3.71 6.65
N PRO A 44 -11.58 -2.39 6.43
CA PRO A 44 -10.35 -1.88 5.83
C PRO A 44 -9.11 -2.16 6.69
N GLU A 45 -9.23 -2.22 8.02
CA GLU A 45 -8.12 -2.61 8.91
C GLU A 45 -7.64 -4.05 8.64
N ALA A 46 -8.57 -5.01 8.56
CA ALA A 46 -8.24 -6.40 8.26
C ALA A 46 -7.65 -6.56 6.85
N VAL A 47 -8.23 -5.87 5.87
CA VAL A 47 -7.74 -5.85 4.48
C VAL A 47 -6.32 -5.33 4.41
N GLN A 48 -6.04 -4.16 5.01
CA GLN A 48 -4.71 -3.56 4.98
C GLN A 48 -3.70 -4.36 5.81
N THR A 49 -4.14 -5.02 6.88
CA THR A 49 -3.28 -5.95 7.63
C THR A 49 -2.82 -7.11 6.77
N GLN A 50 -3.72 -7.72 5.98
CA GLN A 50 -3.36 -8.80 5.07
C GLN A 50 -2.46 -8.29 3.94
N ALA A 51 -2.79 -7.15 3.33
CA ALA A 51 -1.98 -6.53 2.28
C ALA A 51 -0.55 -6.19 2.78
N ALA A 52 -0.42 -5.67 4.00
CA ALA A 52 0.87 -5.36 4.61
C ALA A 52 1.70 -6.62 4.88
N ARG A 53 1.08 -7.74 5.27
CA ARG A 53 1.78 -9.03 5.45
C ARG A 53 2.37 -9.51 4.13
N GLU A 54 1.57 -9.50 3.07
CA GLU A 54 2.01 -9.92 1.74
C GLU A 54 3.09 -9.00 1.16
N ALA A 55 2.90 -7.69 1.27
CA ALA A 55 3.87 -6.69 0.80
C ALA A 55 5.22 -6.84 1.52
N ARG A 56 5.22 -6.98 2.86
CA ARG A 56 6.44 -7.19 3.66
C ARG A 56 7.15 -8.49 3.28
N ALA A 57 6.40 -9.57 3.05
CA ALA A 57 6.96 -10.85 2.62
C ALA A 57 7.68 -10.76 1.26
N ASN A 58 7.35 -9.75 0.45
CA ASN A 58 7.95 -9.48 -0.85
C ASN A 58 8.93 -8.30 -0.85
N GLY A 59 9.37 -7.85 0.34
CA GLY A 59 10.40 -6.82 0.48
C GLY A 59 9.91 -5.38 0.29
N ILE A 60 8.61 -5.15 0.28
CA ILE A 60 8.03 -3.80 0.30
C ILE A 60 7.89 -3.34 1.75
N HIS A 61 8.47 -2.18 2.05
CA HIS A 61 8.50 -1.61 3.40
C HIS A 61 7.78 -0.28 3.52
N TRP A 62 7.34 0.28 2.38
CA TRP A 62 6.54 1.48 2.33
C TRP A 62 5.42 1.31 1.31
N ALA A 63 4.18 1.53 1.74
CA ALA A 63 3.03 1.53 0.85
C ALA A 63 2.57 2.97 0.59
N PHE A 64 2.23 3.28 -0.66
CA PHE A 64 1.68 4.59 -1.05
C PHE A 64 0.16 4.65 -0.84
N THR A 65 -0.26 4.45 0.42
CA THR A 65 -1.65 4.34 0.87
C THR A 65 -1.76 4.91 2.29
N PRO A 66 -2.91 5.42 2.75
CA PRO A 66 -4.20 5.53 2.06
C PRO A 66 -4.31 6.76 1.15
N MET A 67 -5.13 6.63 0.10
CA MET A 67 -5.70 7.78 -0.61
C MET A 67 -6.95 8.23 0.15
N VAL A 68 -6.99 9.50 0.57
CA VAL A 68 -8.04 10.08 1.43
C VAL A 68 -8.58 11.41 0.86
N ASP A 69 -8.50 11.57 -0.46
CA ASP A 69 -8.96 12.78 -1.12
C ASP A 69 -10.49 12.88 -1.03
N ILE A 70 -11.00 13.99 -0.50
CA ILE A 70 -12.44 14.26 -0.47
C ILE A 70 -12.86 14.72 -1.87
N ALA A 71 -13.68 13.91 -2.53
CA ALA A 71 -14.23 14.22 -3.83
C ALA A 71 -15.75 14.40 -3.79
N ARG A 72 -16.25 15.31 -4.64
CA ARG A 72 -17.68 15.53 -4.87
C ARG A 72 -18.03 15.50 -6.36
N ASP A 73 -17.09 15.07 -7.19
CA ASP A 73 -17.22 15.05 -8.64
C ASP A 73 -17.06 13.62 -9.15
N ALA A 74 -18.16 13.03 -9.62
CA ALA A 74 -18.23 11.67 -10.13
C ALA A 74 -17.35 11.44 -11.38
N ARG A 75 -16.93 12.52 -12.06
CA ARG A 75 -16.10 12.46 -13.28
C ARG A 75 -14.63 12.18 -12.98
N TRP A 76 -14.18 12.38 -11.74
CA TRP A 76 -12.80 12.17 -11.37
C TRP A 76 -12.53 10.67 -11.20
N GLY A 77 -11.80 10.05 -12.12
CA GLY A 77 -11.57 8.60 -12.14
C GLY A 77 -10.74 8.02 -10.98
N ARG A 78 -10.48 8.80 -9.92
CA ARG A 78 -9.80 8.36 -8.69
C ARG A 78 -10.76 8.26 -7.49
N ILE A 79 -12.06 8.55 -7.68
CA ILE A 79 -13.07 8.32 -6.63
C ILE A 79 -13.35 6.85 -6.38
#